data_AF-A0A2H6MU27-F1
#
_entry.id   AF-A0A2H6MU27-F1
#
_cell.length_a   1.000
_cell.length_b   1.000
_cell.length_c   1.000
_cell.angle_alpha   90.00
_cell.angle_beta   90.00
_cell.angle_gamma   90.00
#
_symmetry.space_group_name_H-M   'P 1'
#
loop_
_entity.id
_entity.type
_entity.pdbx_description
1 polymer ?
#
loop_
_entity_poly.entity_id
_entity_poly.type
_entity_poly.pdbx_seq_one_letter_code
_entity_poly.pdbx_strand_id
1 'polypeptide(L)'
;MDGGITLLSLNINGLNSPTKRKQTFRKLINQKADITCLQEVHISKQHAHLLEATKLGKLHLALTNQKERGLAVYIQNWLNPNLLYNDEDGRILFIEITIEKKDIIGNNLCPKY
;
A
#
# COMPACT_ATOMS: atom_id res chain seq x y z
N MET A 1 -11.71 -11.01 -15.16
CA MET A 1 -10.89 -10.62 -14.00
C MET A 1 -11.87 -10.08 -13.00
N ASP A 2 -12.04 -10.80 -11.90
CA ASP A 2 -13.08 -10.52 -10.91
C ASP A 2 -12.88 -9.11 -10.35
N GLY A 3 -13.91 -8.26 -10.43
CA GLY A 3 -13.86 -6.84 -10.09
C GLY A 3 -13.73 -6.55 -8.58
N GLY A 4 -13.03 -7.41 -7.85
CA GLY A 4 -12.79 -7.27 -6.42
C GLY A 4 -11.51 -6.50 -6.13
N ILE A 5 -11.52 -5.78 -5.00
CA ILE A 5 -10.32 -5.14 -4.45
C ILE A 5 -9.48 -6.19 -3.75
N THR A 6 -8.18 -6.21 -4.05
CA THR A 6 -7.23 -7.15 -3.48
C THR A 6 -6.43 -6.53 -2.33
N LEU A 7 -6.35 -7.26 -1.21
CA LEU A 7 -5.61 -6.87 -0.01
C LEU A 7 -4.51 -7.90 0.25
N LEU A 8 -3.26 -7.42 0.32
CA LEU A 8 -2.11 -8.20 0.77
C LEU A 8 -1.66 -7.67 2.13
N SER A 9 -1.62 -8.52 3.16
CA SER A 9 -1.09 -8.17 4.48
C SER A 9 0.04 -9.11 4.86
N LEU A 10 1.20 -8.55 5.20
CA LEU A 10 2.41 -9.30 5.47
C LEU A 10 3.16 -8.72 6.67
N ASN A 11 3.56 -9.58 7.60
CA ASN A 11 4.61 -9.27 8.56
C ASN A 11 5.97 -9.51 7.89
N ILE A 12 6.78 -8.46 7.75
CA ILE A 12 8.04 -8.51 7.01
C ILE A 12 9.24 -8.83 7.91
N ASN A 13 9.10 -8.62 9.22
CA ASN A 13 10.16 -8.81 10.21
C ASN A 13 11.46 -8.11 9.78
N GLY A 14 11.36 -6.81 9.51
CA GLY A 14 12.45 -5.89 9.24
C GLY A 14 12.81 -5.71 7.76
N LEU A 15 12.98 -4.45 7.35
CA LEU A 15 13.39 -4.00 6.01
C LEU A 15 14.72 -3.21 6.01
N ASN A 16 15.50 -3.32 7.08
CA ASN A 16 16.77 -2.58 7.23
C ASN A 16 17.80 -2.93 6.14
N SER A 17 17.93 -4.22 5.80
CA SER A 17 18.87 -4.68 4.76
C SER A 17 18.43 -4.19 3.36
N PRO A 18 19.28 -3.44 2.63
CA PRO A 18 18.98 -2.99 1.27
C PRO A 18 18.63 -4.14 0.31
N THR A 19 19.32 -5.28 0.45
CA THR A 19 19.09 -6.48 -0.38
C THR A 19 17.72 -7.08 -0.12
N LYS A 20 17.35 -7.28 1.15
CA LYS A 20 16.02 -7.79 1.54
C LYS A 20 14.93 -6.82 1.06
N ARG A 21 15.11 -5.52 1.30
CA ARG A 21 14.16 -4.48 0.88
C ARG A 21 13.91 -4.47 -0.63
N LYS A 22 14.98 -4.50 -1.44
CA LYS A 22 14.88 -4.57 -2.90
C LYS A 22 14.16 -5.82 -3.38
N GLN A 23 14.43 -6.99 -2.78
CA GLN A 23 13.76 -8.24 -3.13
C GLN A 23 12.29 -8.23 -2.72
N THR A 24 11.97 -7.75 -1.51
CA THR A 24 10.59 -7.62 -1.02
C THR A 24 9.78 -6.73 -1.95
N PHE A 25 10.26 -5.51 -2.26
CA PHE A 25 9.51 -4.60 -3.14
C PHE A 25 9.28 -5.17 -4.54
N ARG A 26 10.26 -5.87 -5.11
CA ARG A 26 10.06 -6.58 -6.38
C ARG A 26 8.94 -7.62 -6.29
N LYS A 27 8.91 -8.41 -5.22
CA LYS A 27 7.85 -9.41 -5.00
C LYS A 27 6.47 -8.74 -4.83
N LEU A 28 6.38 -7.68 -4.02
CA LEU A 28 5.13 -6.95 -3.78
C LEU A 28 4.58 -6.33 -5.08
N ILE A 29 5.44 -5.71 -5.89
CA ILE A 29 5.05 -5.12 -7.18
C ILE A 29 4.47 -6.19 -8.11
N ASN A 30 5.03 -7.40 -8.09
CA ASN A 30 4.55 -8.51 -8.91
C ASN A 30 3.21 -9.09 -8.41
N GLN A 31 2.86 -8.91 -7.13
CA GLN A 31 1.54 -9.34 -6.62
C GLN A 31 0.40 -8.48 -7.16
N LYS A 32 0.68 -7.23 -7.57
CA LYS A 32 -0.31 -6.29 -8.12
C LYS A 32 -1.54 -6.12 -7.21
N ALA A 33 -1.35 -6.17 -5.89
CA ALA A 33 -2.43 -5.93 -4.94
C ALA A 33 -2.85 -4.45 -4.95
N ASP A 34 -4.15 -4.19 -4.76
CA ASP A 34 -4.70 -2.83 -4.68
C ASP A 34 -4.33 -2.15 -3.36
N ILE A 35 -4.24 -2.95 -2.29
CA ILE A 35 -3.81 -2.52 -0.96
C ILE A 35 -2.72 -3.49 -0.48
N THR A 36 -1.58 -2.96 -0.06
CA THR A 36 -0.48 -3.74 0.53
C THR A 36 -0.13 -3.21 1.92
N CYS A 37 -0.32 -4.02 2.95
CA CYS A 37 0.00 -3.72 4.34
C CYS A 37 1.26 -4.48 4.78
N LEU A 38 2.28 -3.76 5.23
CA LEU A 38 3.51 -4.32 5.78
C LEU A 38 3.60 -4.02 7.27
N GLN A 39 3.81 -5.05 8.08
CA GLN A 39 3.99 -4.96 9.52
C GLN A 39 5.44 -5.29 9.89
N GLU A 40 5.87 -4.81 11.07
CA GLU A 40 7.22 -5.00 11.60
C GLU A 40 8.28 -4.57 10.58
N VAL A 41 8.11 -3.38 9.97
CA VAL A 41 9.06 -2.90 8.95
C VAL A 41 10.42 -2.55 9.55
N HIS A 42 10.48 -2.23 10.86
CA HIS A 42 11.68 -1.88 11.62
C HIS A 42 12.49 -0.73 11.01
N ILE A 43 11.81 0.22 10.38
CA ILE A 43 12.39 1.45 9.83
C ILE A 43 11.94 2.60 10.74
N SER A 44 12.89 3.37 11.26
CA SER A 44 12.62 4.56 12.07
C SER A 44 12.08 5.72 11.22
N LYS A 45 11.31 6.64 11.82
CA LYS A 45 10.77 7.86 11.17
C LYS A 45 11.80 8.61 10.32
N GLN A 46 13.03 8.79 10.81
CA GLN A 46 14.15 9.46 10.09
C GLN A 46 14.55 8.78 8.76
N HIS A 47 14.17 7.52 8.56
CA HIS A 47 14.50 6.73 7.38
C HIS A 47 13.25 6.30 6.59
N ALA A 48 12.12 6.99 6.80
CA ALA A 48 10.85 6.70 6.11
C ALA A 48 10.98 6.68 4.58
N HIS A 49 11.86 7.53 4.01
CA HIS A 49 12.14 7.57 2.57
C HIS A 49 12.58 6.21 1.99
N LEU A 50 13.14 5.32 2.79
CA LEU A 50 13.51 3.96 2.35
C LEU A 50 12.29 3.10 2.00
N LEU A 51 11.10 3.46 2.49
CA LEU A 51 9.85 2.76 2.23
C LEU A 51 9.14 3.31 0.98
N GLU A 52 9.65 4.35 0.33
CA GLU A 52 9.03 4.89 -0.87
C GLU A 52 9.10 3.89 -2.03
N ALA A 53 7.92 3.56 -2.57
CA ALA A 53 7.76 2.63 -3.69
C ALA A 53 6.54 3.03 -4.51
N THR A 54 6.68 4.02 -5.39
CA THR A 54 5.58 4.60 -6.19
C THR A 54 4.76 3.57 -6.98
N LYS A 55 5.39 2.45 -7.39
CA LYS A 55 4.71 1.35 -8.10
C LYS A 55 3.71 0.56 -7.24
N LEU A 56 3.79 0.65 -5.91
CA LEU A 56 2.86 0.00 -4.98
C LEU A 56 1.65 0.89 -4.66
N GLY A 57 1.70 2.18 -4.99
CA GLY A 57 0.64 3.15 -4.69
C GLY A 57 1.09 4.24 -3.71
N LYS A 58 0.12 4.99 -3.18
CA LYS A 58 0.32 6.02 -2.16
C LYS A 58 0.72 5.37 -0.84
N LEU A 59 1.80 5.86 -0.24
CA LEU A 59 2.36 5.36 1.00
C LEU A 59 1.74 6.06 2.22
N HIS A 60 1.29 5.28 3.19
CA HIS A 60 0.84 5.69 4.51
C HIS A 60 1.65 4.96 5.58
N LEU A 61 2.05 5.68 6.63
CA LEU A 61 3.04 5.20 7.60
C LEU A 61 2.60 5.44 9.05
N ALA A 62 2.80 4.44 9.89
CA ALA A 62 2.91 4.59 11.34
C ALA A 62 4.26 3.99 11.75
N LEU A 63 5.22 4.83 12.09
CA LEU A 63 6.59 4.42 12.43
C LEU A 63 6.96 5.00 13.79
N THR A 64 7.91 4.35 14.47
CA THR A 64 8.51 4.87 15.70
C THR A 64 9.82 5.60 15.39
N ASN A 65 10.38 6.32 16.37
CA ASN A 65 11.73 6.89 16.25
C ASN A 65 12.83 5.81 16.30
N GLN A 66 12.50 4.61 16.76
CA GLN A 66 13.42 3.48 16.88
C GLN A 66 13.25 2.50 15.71
N LYS A 67 14.18 1.55 15.56
CA LYS A 67 14.11 0.50 14.52
C LYS A 67 13.32 -0.70 15.02
N GLU A 68 12.12 -0.45 15.52
CA GLU A 68 11.19 -1.45 16.02
C GLU A 68 9.79 -1.19 15.50
N ARG A 69 8.98 -2.26 15.42
CA ARG A 69 7.59 -2.20 14.94
C ARG A 69 7.47 -1.49 13.58
N GLY A 70 6.32 -0.87 13.34
CA GLY A 70 6.06 0.00 12.21
C GLY A 70 5.16 -0.66 11.17
N LEU A 71 4.24 0.16 10.66
CA LEU A 71 3.33 -0.14 9.57
C LEU A 71 3.67 0.69 8.34
N ALA A 72 3.70 0.03 7.18
CA ALA A 72 3.69 0.69 5.88
C ALA A 72 2.54 0.16 5.04
N VAL A 73 1.63 1.04 4.67
CA VAL A 73 0.45 0.70 3.88
C VAL A 73 0.54 1.42 2.53
N TYR A 74 0.52 0.65 1.45
CA TYR A 74 0.48 1.16 0.08
C TYR A 74 -0.92 0.96 -0.48
N ILE A 75 -1.52 2.00 -1.04
CA ILE A 75 -2.88 1.97 -1.58
C ILE A 75 -2.88 2.57 -2.98
N GLN A 76 -3.49 1.89 -3.95
CA GLN A 76 -3.64 2.42 -5.30
C GLN A 76 -4.44 3.74 -5.30
N ASN A 77 -4.00 4.73 -6.07
CA ASN A 77 -4.56 6.08 -6.03
C ASN A 77 -6.06 6.14 -6.37
N TRP A 78 -6.56 5.21 -7.20
CA TRP A 78 -7.98 5.17 -7.59
C TRP A 78 -8.93 4.80 -6.44
N LEU A 79 -8.40 4.30 -5.32
CA LEU A 79 -9.14 4.04 -4.09
C LEU A 79 -9.31 5.29 -3.19
N ASN A 80 -8.79 6.45 -3.59
CA ASN A 80 -8.91 7.73 -2.89
C ASN A 80 -8.66 7.64 -1.36
N PRO A 81 -7.52 7.08 -0.92
CA PRO A 81 -7.29 6.82 0.50
C PRO A 81 -7.12 8.12 1.32
N ASN A 82 -7.87 8.18 2.43
CA ASN A 82 -7.87 9.25 3.40
C ASN A 82 -7.33 8.74 4.76
N LEU A 83 -6.19 9.26 5.21
CA LEU A 83 -5.62 8.87 6.50
C LEU A 83 -6.40 9.58 7.62
N LEU A 84 -7.12 8.81 8.44
CA LEU A 84 -7.88 9.34 9.57
C LEU A 84 -7.03 9.41 10.84
N TYR A 85 -6.15 8.44 11.05
CA TYR A 85 -5.33 8.35 12.25
C TYR A 85 -4.09 7.49 12.04
N ASN A 86 -3.01 7.87 12.71
CA ASN A 86 -1.83 7.04 12.93
C ASN A 86 -1.39 7.16 14.39
N ASP A 87 -0.93 6.04 14.96
CA ASP A 87 -0.32 6.08 16.29
C ASP A 87 1.18 6.42 16.21
N GLU A 88 1.73 6.93 17.30
CA GLU A 88 3.17 7.19 17.39
C GLU A 88 3.99 5.93 17.68
N ASP A 89 3.34 4.88 18.19
CA ASP A 89 3.93 3.59 18.54
C ASP A 89 4.12 2.65 17.33
N GLY A 90 3.63 3.05 16.16
CA GLY A 90 3.81 2.31 14.91
C GLY A 90 3.03 0.99 14.85
N ARG A 91 1.86 0.92 15.49
CA ARG A 91 1.01 -0.28 15.58
C ARG A 91 -0.34 -0.10 14.90
N ILE A 92 -0.83 1.12 14.72
CA ILE A 92 -2.20 1.39 14.27
C ILE A 92 -2.22 2.47 13.18
N LEU A 93 -2.92 2.15 12.09
CA LEU A 93 -3.32 3.09 11.05
C LEU A 93 -4.82 2.93 10.78
N PHE A 94 -5.57 4.02 10.79
CA PHE A 94 -6.94 4.07 10.27
C PHE A 94 -6.94 4.85 8.96
N ILE A 95 -7.31 4.16 7.89
CA ILE A 95 -7.40 4.74 6.55
C ILE A 95 -8.81 4.46 6.04
N GLU A 96 -9.50 5.53 5.66
CA GLU A 96 -10.78 5.48 4.97
C GLU A 96 -10.53 5.35 3.46
N ILE A 97 -11.32 4.49 2.82
CA ILE A 97 -11.23 4.19 1.40
C ILE A 97 -12.61 4.35 0.80
N THR A 98 -12.71 5.19 -0.24
CA THR A 98 -13.96 5.41 -0.96
C THR A 98 -13.93 4.63 -2.27
N ILE A 99 -14.85 3.68 -2.41
CA ILE A 99 -14.97 2.85 -3.60
C ILE A 99 -16.12 3.40 -4.43
N GLU A 100 -15.81 4.20 -5.45
CA GLU A 100 -16.82 4.62 -6.42
C GLU A 100 -17.13 3.46 -7.37
N LYS A 101 -18.39 3.01 -7.37
CA LYS A 101 -18.88 2.05 -8.37
C LYS A 101 -18.89 2.77 -9.73
N LYS A 102 -17.95 2.46 -10.60
CA LYS A 102 -17.95 2.97 -11.98
C LYS A 102 -18.77 2.03 -12.85
N ASP A 103 -20.02 2.38 -13.12
CA ASP A 103 -20.80 1.72 -14.18
C ASP A 103 -20.13 2.04 -15.53
N ILE A 104 -19.51 1.05 -16.15
CA ILE A 104 -18.94 1.19 -17.49
C ILE A 104 -20.09 1.08 -18.49
N ILE A 105 -20.70 2.21 -18.85
CA ILE A 105 -21.60 2.28 -20.01
C ILE A 105 -20.73 2.39 -21.27
N GLY A 106 -20.38 1.24 -21.85
CA GLY A 106 -19.73 1.18 -23.16
C GLY A 106 -20.78 1.32 -24.28
N ASN A 107 -20.88 2.50 -24.90
CA ASN A 107 -21.55 2.61 -26.19
C ASN A 107 -20.71 1.88 -27.25
N ASN A 108 -21.08 0.63 -27.57
CA ASN A 108 -20.69 0.05 -28.85
C ASN A 108 -21.48 0.76 -29.95
N LEU A 109 -20.89 1.81 -30.55
CA LEU A 109 -21.32 2.26 -31.86
C LEU A 109 -20.82 1.24 -32.88
N CYS A 110 -21.65 0.25 -33.19
CA CYS A 110 -21.46 -0.58 -34.37
C CYS A 110 -21.98 0.22 -35.58
N PRO A 111 -21.14 0.57 -36.58
CA PRO A 111 -21.62 1.24 -37.78
C PRO A 111 -22.58 0.32 -38.53
N LYS A 112 -23.65 0.93 -39.06
CA LYS A 112 -24.65 0.26 -39.89
C LYS A 112 -24.01 -0.30 -41.16
N TYR A 113 -24.44 -1.49 -41.55
CA TYR A 113 -24.51 -1.92 -42.96
C TYR A 113 -25.99 -2.03 -43.33
#